data_AF-A0A4Y8CGM8-F1
#
_entry.id   AF-A0A4Y8CGM8-F1
#
_cell.length_a   1.000
_cell.length_b   1.000
_cell.length_c   1.000
_cell.angle_alpha   90.00
_cell.angle_beta   90.00
_cell.angle_gamma   90.00
#
_symmetry.space_group_name_H-M   'P 1'
#
loop_
_entity.id
_entity.type
_entity.pdbx_description
1 polymer ?
#
loop_
_entity_poly.entity_id
_entity_poly.type
_entity_poly.pdbx_seq_one_letter_code
_entity_poly.pdbx_strand_id
1 'polypeptide(L)'
;MQDFVYIKNDVLIPLPDAIEILDQANDKEALVCNDKNQKAQIYAPEINFYLKNSQDEILEQSKNVLTLYEARASVYDLGLDLEQSKEVQNRLILVDSDTQTVEFLKEHGFKVIALSSAEILAVFGSVGELCAVVKNQGEEVEIDFDFLLFKAEDLSVVRKDFTRQSGCYNLLNFENLEVLLEFLQSKSPKYHYKTYISYNASVCQYHERRSEHCAKCAEICPTVAILKDDENKHLEFSQVDCLGCGGCISVCPSGSLDYAPMPRESFFTLCEFYKDKKILIIPKKMSLENLNLALPKDVLPFMIEGEKWLSSMHFL
;
A
#
# COMPACT_ATOMS: atom_id res chain seq x y z
N MET A 1 -1.02 -0.98 26.56
CA MET A 1 -0.29 -0.61 25.34
C MET A 1 0.79 0.35 25.76
N GLN A 2 2.05 0.09 25.39
CA GLN A 2 3.16 1.02 25.59
C GLN A 2 3.16 2.00 24.42
N ASP A 3 3.32 3.30 24.65
CA ASP A 3 3.18 4.26 23.55
C ASP A 3 4.42 4.19 22.64
N PHE A 4 5.62 4.42 23.19
CA PHE A 4 6.86 4.40 22.42
C PHE A 4 7.82 3.34 22.94
N VAL A 5 8.22 2.42 22.07
CA VAL A 5 9.15 1.34 22.39
C VAL A 5 10.35 1.39 21.48
N TYR A 6 11.54 1.39 22.07
CA TYR A 6 12.82 1.26 21.39
C TYR A 6 13.47 -0.09 21.73
N ILE A 7 13.62 -0.96 20.73
CA ILE A 7 14.45 -2.16 20.84
C ILE A 7 15.90 -1.77 20.60
N LYS A 8 16.77 -2.11 21.55
CA LYS A 8 18.21 -1.80 21.45
C LYS A 8 18.82 -2.43 20.20
N ASN A 9 19.74 -1.67 19.60
CA ASN A 9 20.59 -2.09 18.50
C ASN A 9 22.03 -1.60 18.78
N ASP A 10 22.90 -1.68 17.76
CA ASP A 10 24.32 -1.30 17.88
C ASP A 10 24.54 0.19 18.26
N VAL A 11 23.52 1.04 18.13
CA VAL A 11 23.57 2.46 18.50
C VAL A 11 23.05 2.65 19.92
N LEU A 12 23.98 2.96 20.84
CA LEU A 12 23.69 3.21 22.25
C LEU A 12 23.70 4.71 22.53
N ILE A 13 22.51 5.32 22.59
CA ILE A 13 22.32 6.71 23.02
C ILE A 13 21.32 6.79 24.19
N PRO A 14 21.41 7.81 25.06
CA PRO A 14 20.36 8.07 26.04
C PRO A 14 19.08 8.54 25.32
N LEU A 15 17.94 7.94 25.66
CA LEU A 15 16.62 8.33 25.16
C LEU A 15 15.79 8.96 26.29
N PRO A 16 14.84 9.86 25.97
CA PRO A 16 13.91 10.41 26.95
C PRO A 16 13.06 9.34 27.66
N ASP A 17 12.66 9.61 28.91
CA ASP A 17 11.86 8.68 29.75
C ASP A 17 10.51 8.27 29.15
N ALA A 18 10.00 9.05 28.19
CA ALA A 18 8.78 8.74 27.45
C ALA A 18 8.93 7.52 26.51
N ILE A 19 10.16 7.08 26.23
CA ILE A 19 10.45 5.93 25.37
C ILE A 19 10.92 4.76 26.22
N GLU A 20 10.16 3.67 26.20
CA GLU A 20 10.54 2.43 26.88
C GLU A 20 11.62 1.70 26.07
N ILE A 21 12.73 1.37 26.73
CA ILE A 21 13.86 0.68 26.10
C ILE A 21 13.82 -0.81 26.46
N LEU A 22 13.82 -1.68 25.45
CA LEU A 22 13.86 -3.13 25.61
C LEU A 22 15.11 -3.72 24.96
N ASP A 23 15.65 -4.79 25.54
CA ASP A 23 16.81 -5.50 24.96
C ASP A 23 16.43 -6.34 23.73
N GLN A 24 15.19 -6.85 23.68
CA GLN A 24 14.68 -7.66 22.59
C GLN A 24 13.16 -7.50 22.46
N ALA A 25 12.64 -7.81 21.27
CA ALA A 25 11.21 -7.81 21.01
C ALA A 25 10.46 -8.82 21.92
N ASN A 26 9.21 -8.50 22.24
CA ASN A 26 8.34 -9.33 23.07
C ASN A 26 6.87 -9.23 22.62
N ASP A 27 5.99 -9.97 23.30
CA ASP A 27 4.56 -10.06 22.95
C ASP A 27 3.70 -8.87 23.42
N LYS A 28 4.27 -7.88 24.14
CA LYS A 28 3.52 -6.72 24.62
C LYS A 28 3.21 -5.78 23.45
N GLU A 29 2.00 -5.23 23.44
CA GLU A 29 1.59 -4.29 22.41
C GLU A 29 2.19 -2.90 22.62
N ALA A 30 2.76 -2.36 21.54
CA ALA A 30 3.26 -0.99 21.45
C ALA A 30 2.48 -0.18 20.40
N LEU A 31 2.37 1.13 20.57
CA LEU A 31 1.83 2.00 19.52
C LEU A 31 2.88 2.18 18.41
N VAL A 32 4.08 2.66 18.75
CA VAL A 32 5.17 2.88 17.78
C VAL A 32 6.43 2.15 18.21
N CYS A 33 7.07 1.43 17.28
CA CYS A 33 8.33 0.74 17.52
C CYS A 33 9.32 0.83 16.35
N ASN A 34 10.61 0.88 16.67
CA ASN A 34 11.71 0.91 15.71
C ASN A 34 12.08 -0.49 15.15
N ASP A 35 11.49 -1.59 15.65
CA ASP A 35 11.81 -2.96 15.23
C ASP A 35 10.58 -3.69 14.69
N LYS A 36 10.75 -4.38 13.55
CA LYS A 36 9.66 -5.07 12.84
C LYS A 36 9.14 -6.32 13.56
N ASN A 37 9.93 -6.88 14.47
CA ASN A 37 9.57 -8.09 15.21
C ASN A 37 8.76 -7.78 16.48
N GLN A 38 8.72 -6.51 16.92
CA GLN A 38 7.86 -6.10 18.02
C GLN A 38 6.41 -6.05 17.56
N LYS A 39 5.49 -6.48 18.44
CA LYS A 39 4.04 -6.34 18.20
C LYS A 39 3.61 -4.87 18.34
N ALA A 40 3.88 -4.07 17.31
CA ALA A 40 3.57 -2.64 17.27
C ALA A 40 2.49 -2.31 16.23
N GLN A 41 1.64 -1.32 16.52
CA GLN A 41 0.70 -0.79 15.52
C GLN A 41 1.43 -0.07 14.38
N ILE A 42 2.54 0.60 14.71
CA ILE A 42 3.36 1.35 13.76
C ILE A 42 4.81 0.90 13.87
N TYR A 43 5.33 0.38 12.75
CA TYR A 43 6.77 0.21 12.55
C TYR A 43 7.39 1.51 12.02
N ALA A 44 8.44 1.99 12.68
CA ALA A 44 9.15 3.25 12.43
C ALA A 44 10.66 3.01 12.18
N PRO A 45 11.04 2.40 11.03
CA PRO A 45 12.44 2.12 10.69
C PRO A 45 13.32 3.36 10.58
N GLU A 46 12.72 4.52 10.30
CA GLU A 46 13.38 5.81 10.16
C GLU A 46 14.12 6.24 11.44
N ILE A 47 13.69 5.75 12.59
CA ILE A 47 14.33 6.04 13.89
C ILE A 47 15.73 5.42 13.93
N ASN A 48 15.85 4.14 13.53
CA ASN A 48 17.14 3.46 13.43
C ASN A 48 18.02 4.11 12.36
N PHE A 49 17.41 4.46 11.22
CA PHE A 49 18.11 5.14 10.14
C PHE A 49 18.68 6.49 10.58
N TYR A 50 17.89 7.32 11.28
CA TYR A 50 18.33 8.60 11.80
C TYR A 50 19.49 8.44 12.79
N LEU A 51 19.34 7.54 13.78
CA LEU A 51 20.36 7.30 14.81
C LEU A 51 21.69 6.82 14.24
N LYS A 52 21.65 5.95 13.23
CA LYS A 52 22.85 5.44 12.58
C LYS A 52 23.60 6.49 11.76
N ASN A 53 22.88 7.45 11.18
CA ASN A 53 23.41 8.31 10.12
C ASN A 53 23.50 9.80 10.47
N SER A 54 22.91 10.23 11.58
CA SER A 54 22.86 11.64 11.97
C SER A 54 24.20 12.19 12.45
N GLN A 55 24.51 13.40 12.00
CA GLN A 55 25.63 14.22 12.48
C GLN A 55 25.21 15.20 13.60
N ASP A 56 23.96 15.11 14.08
CA ASP A 56 23.51 15.85 15.24
C ASP A 56 24.25 15.39 16.51
N GLU A 57 24.34 16.28 17.49
CA GLU A 57 24.93 15.96 18.79
C GLU A 57 24.01 15.00 19.56
N ILE A 58 24.58 14.19 20.46
CA ILE A 58 23.85 13.12 21.17
C ILE A 58 22.57 13.64 21.86
N LEU A 59 22.65 14.82 22.48
CA LEU A 59 21.48 15.43 23.15
C LEU A 59 20.38 15.80 22.14
N GLU A 60 20.75 16.27 20.95
CA GLU A 60 19.81 16.63 19.90
C GLU A 60 19.24 15.38 19.22
N GLN A 61 20.06 14.34 19.02
CA GLN A 61 19.58 13.02 18.58
C GLN A 61 18.53 12.47 19.53
N SER A 62 18.77 12.52 20.85
CA SER A 62 17.84 12.07 21.88
C SER A 62 16.48 12.76 21.78
N LYS A 63 16.45 14.09 21.60
CA LYS A 63 15.22 14.87 21.43
C LYS A 63 14.52 14.54 20.11
N ASN A 64 15.27 14.52 19.01
CA ASN A 64 14.73 14.26 17.68
C ASN A 64 14.13 12.86 17.57
N VAL A 65 14.65 11.85 18.27
CA VAL A 65 14.02 10.53 18.33
C VAL A 65 12.63 10.61 18.94
N LEU A 66 12.45 11.32 20.05
CA LEU A 66 11.12 11.52 20.63
C LEU A 66 10.18 12.23 19.64
N THR A 67 10.67 13.28 18.97
CA THR A 67 9.92 13.97 17.92
C THR A 67 9.48 13.03 16.80
N LEU A 68 10.35 12.10 16.35
CA LEU A 68 10.00 11.12 15.32
C LEU A 68 8.94 10.12 15.82
N TYR A 69 9.00 9.68 17.08
CA TYR A 69 7.98 8.84 17.70
C TYR A 69 6.61 9.55 17.77
N GLU A 70 6.60 10.78 18.30
CA GLU A 70 5.39 11.61 18.43
C GLU A 70 4.78 11.93 17.06
N ALA A 71 5.61 12.25 16.07
CA ALA A 71 5.20 12.46 14.69
C ALA A 71 4.45 11.24 14.12
N ARG A 72 4.95 10.02 14.37
CA ARG A 72 4.29 8.79 13.90
C ARG A 72 2.97 8.53 14.62
N ALA A 73 2.90 8.77 15.93
CA ALA A 73 1.64 8.67 16.67
C ALA A 73 0.60 9.68 16.19
N SER A 74 1.00 10.94 15.94
CA SER A 74 0.10 11.98 15.44
C SER A 74 -0.52 11.62 14.10
N VAL A 75 0.23 10.96 13.21
CA VAL A 75 -0.31 10.51 11.91
C VAL A 75 -1.39 9.45 12.11
N TYR A 76 -1.15 8.52 13.03
CA TYR A 76 -2.09 7.44 13.34
C TYR A 76 -3.38 7.96 13.96
N ASP A 77 -3.30 8.90 14.90
CA ASP A 77 -4.47 9.47 15.56
C ASP A 77 -5.38 10.27 14.60
N LEU A 78 -4.78 10.88 13.57
CA LEU A 78 -5.48 11.70 12.57
C LEU A 78 -5.74 10.95 11.25
N GLY A 79 -5.35 9.67 11.18
CA GLY A 79 -5.60 8.81 10.03
C GLY A 79 -7.10 8.55 9.84
N LEU A 80 -7.54 8.54 8.59
CA LEU A 80 -8.91 8.19 8.19
C LEU A 80 -8.96 6.86 7.42
N ASP A 81 -7.83 6.14 7.32
CA ASP A 81 -7.82 4.81 6.73
C ASP A 81 -8.53 3.81 7.64
N LEU A 82 -9.34 2.98 7.01
CA LEU A 82 -10.05 1.91 7.68
C LEU A 82 -9.53 0.59 7.16
N GLU A 83 -9.19 -0.30 8.08
CA GLU A 83 -8.97 -1.71 7.78
C GLU A 83 -10.28 -2.33 7.34
N GLN A 84 -10.27 -2.88 6.13
CA GLN A 84 -11.39 -3.58 5.53
C GLN A 84 -10.98 -4.99 5.19
N SER A 85 -11.99 -5.81 4.99
CA SER A 85 -11.78 -7.18 4.57
C SER A 85 -12.98 -7.66 3.79
N LYS A 86 -12.73 -8.56 2.83
CA LYS A 86 -13.79 -9.30 2.15
C LYS A 86 -13.47 -10.79 2.17
N GLU A 87 -14.51 -11.60 2.05
CA GLU A 87 -14.34 -13.03 1.90
C GLU A 87 -13.80 -13.34 0.51
N VAL A 88 -12.88 -14.29 0.46
CA VAL A 88 -12.35 -14.85 -0.78
C VAL A 88 -12.33 -16.36 -0.63
N GLN A 89 -12.55 -17.06 -1.73
CA GLN A 89 -12.43 -18.52 -1.74
C GLN A 89 -11.12 -18.93 -2.43
N ASN A 90 -10.93 -20.23 -2.60
CA ASN A 90 -9.73 -20.79 -3.23
C ASN A 90 -9.96 -21.12 -4.72
N ARG A 91 -10.82 -20.37 -5.44
CA ARG A 91 -11.03 -20.59 -6.89
C ARG A 91 -9.98 -19.81 -7.67
N LEU A 92 -9.25 -20.51 -8.51
CA LEU A 92 -8.07 -19.98 -9.16
C LEU A 92 -8.09 -20.26 -10.66
N ILE A 93 -7.85 -19.23 -11.46
CA ILE A 93 -7.51 -19.38 -12.88
C ILE A 93 -6.00 -19.34 -13.01
N LEU A 94 -5.42 -20.36 -13.63
CA LEU A 94 -3.99 -20.45 -13.91
C LEU A 94 -3.77 -20.35 -15.42
N VAL A 95 -3.04 -19.33 -15.84
CA VAL A 95 -2.87 -18.97 -17.26
C VAL A 95 -1.51 -19.42 -17.77
N ASP A 96 -1.50 -20.19 -18.86
CA ASP A 96 -0.30 -20.64 -19.57
C ASP A 96 0.78 -21.25 -18.65
N SER A 97 0.34 -22.04 -17.66
CA SER A 97 1.23 -22.67 -16.66
C SER A 97 1.38 -24.17 -16.87
N ASP A 98 2.39 -24.76 -16.23
CA ASP A 98 2.72 -26.18 -16.28
C ASP A 98 1.81 -27.03 -15.39
N THR A 99 1.73 -28.32 -15.72
CA THR A 99 0.93 -29.31 -14.99
C THR A 99 1.36 -29.45 -13.52
N GLN A 100 2.65 -29.28 -13.23
CA GLN A 100 3.18 -29.41 -11.86
C GLN A 100 2.58 -28.33 -10.95
N THR A 101 2.51 -27.08 -11.40
CA THR A 101 1.89 -25.97 -10.66
C THR A 101 0.39 -26.21 -10.43
N VAL A 102 -0.32 -26.73 -11.44
CA VAL A 102 -1.76 -27.07 -11.33
C VAL A 102 -1.99 -28.14 -10.26
N GLU A 103 -1.21 -29.23 -10.30
CA GLU A 103 -1.34 -30.35 -9.37
C GLU A 103 -1.01 -29.91 -7.94
N PHE A 104 0.10 -29.19 -7.76
CA PHE A 104 0.52 -28.66 -6.46
C PHE A 104 -0.57 -27.81 -5.81
N LEU A 105 -1.17 -26.85 -6.53
CA LEU A 105 -2.21 -26.00 -5.96
C LEU A 105 -3.49 -26.79 -5.64
N LYS A 106 -3.85 -27.79 -6.45
CA LYS A 106 -5.01 -28.67 -6.18
C LYS A 106 -4.81 -29.51 -4.93
N GLU A 107 -3.61 -30.09 -4.74
CA GLU A 107 -3.25 -30.85 -3.54
C GLU A 107 -3.38 -30.01 -2.26
N HIS A 108 -3.13 -28.70 -2.37
CA HIS A 108 -3.24 -27.75 -1.26
C HIS A 108 -4.63 -27.07 -1.15
N GLY A 109 -5.66 -27.66 -1.76
CA GLY A 109 -7.05 -27.26 -1.54
C GLY A 109 -7.56 -26.11 -2.41
N PHE A 110 -6.86 -25.75 -3.48
CA PHE A 110 -7.34 -24.79 -4.47
C PHE A 110 -8.17 -25.45 -5.58
N LYS A 111 -9.24 -24.78 -6.00
CA LYS A 111 -10.04 -25.15 -7.18
C LYS A 111 -9.43 -24.47 -8.40
N VAL A 112 -8.54 -25.18 -9.09
CA VAL A 112 -7.76 -24.62 -10.22
C VAL A 112 -8.41 -24.95 -11.57
N ILE A 113 -8.65 -23.91 -12.36
CA ILE A 113 -8.99 -23.98 -13.79
C ILE A 113 -7.75 -23.52 -14.56
N ALA A 114 -7.18 -24.41 -15.37
CA ALA A 114 -6.06 -24.08 -16.25
C ALA A 114 -6.61 -23.62 -17.60
N LEU A 115 -6.18 -22.45 -18.05
CA LEU A 115 -6.57 -21.87 -19.34
C LEU A 115 -5.33 -21.34 -20.06
N SER A 116 -5.38 -21.31 -21.38
CA SER A 116 -4.43 -20.52 -22.17
C SER A 116 -4.85 -19.06 -22.23
N SER A 117 -3.90 -18.14 -22.41
CA SER A 117 -4.21 -16.71 -22.57
C SER A 117 -5.15 -16.44 -23.74
N ALA A 118 -5.10 -17.27 -24.80
CA ALA A 118 -5.97 -17.17 -25.98
C ALA A 118 -7.43 -17.55 -25.70
N GLU A 119 -7.71 -18.35 -24.66
CA GLU A 119 -9.06 -18.72 -24.25
C GLU A 119 -9.73 -17.61 -23.44
N ILE A 120 -8.97 -16.69 -22.85
CA ILE A 120 -9.52 -15.62 -22.01
C ILE A 120 -9.77 -14.39 -22.88
N LEU A 121 -11.03 -13.98 -23.02
CA LEU A 121 -11.42 -12.79 -23.76
C LEU A 121 -11.26 -11.53 -22.91
N ALA A 122 -11.72 -11.56 -21.66
CA ALA A 122 -11.63 -10.42 -20.74
C ALA A 122 -11.65 -10.86 -19.26
N VAL A 123 -11.06 -10.05 -18.38
CA VAL A 123 -11.14 -10.19 -16.92
C VAL A 123 -11.64 -8.90 -16.28
N PHE A 124 -12.60 -9.05 -15.37
CA PHE A 124 -13.25 -7.95 -14.67
C PHE A 124 -13.38 -8.24 -13.17
N GLY A 125 -13.80 -7.22 -12.42
CA GLY A 125 -14.03 -7.32 -10.99
C GLY A 125 -12.78 -7.08 -10.15
N SER A 126 -12.85 -7.55 -8.92
CA SER A 126 -11.80 -7.44 -7.90
C SER A 126 -11.66 -8.77 -7.18
N VAL A 127 -10.55 -8.99 -6.47
CA VAL A 127 -10.29 -10.24 -5.72
C VAL A 127 -11.53 -10.74 -4.96
N GLY A 128 -11.84 -12.04 -5.07
CA GLY A 128 -13.05 -12.67 -4.51
C GLY A 128 -14.32 -12.56 -5.36
N GLU A 129 -14.35 -11.61 -6.30
CA GLU A 129 -15.47 -11.33 -7.22
C GLU A 129 -14.92 -11.11 -8.64
N LEU A 130 -13.85 -11.82 -9.00
CA LEU A 130 -13.30 -11.75 -10.35
C LEU A 130 -14.15 -12.58 -11.29
N CYS A 131 -14.35 -12.08 -12.50
CA CYS A 131 -15.04 -12.80 -13.57
C CYS A 131 -14.20 -12.76 -14.85
N ALA A 132 -14.04 -13.92 -15.48
CA ALA A 132 -13.37 -14.06 -16.77
C ALA A 132 -14.40 -14.45 -17.81
N VAL A 133 -14.43 -13.73 -18.92
CA VAL A 133 -15.12 -14.16 -20.13
C VAL A 133 -14.17 -15.04 -20.90
N VAL A 134 -14.52 -16.32 -21.09
CA VAL A 134 -13.69 -17.30 -21.78
C VAL A 134 -14.39 -17.83 -23.03
N LYS A 135 -13.59 -18.16 -24.04
CA LYS A 135 -14.07 -18.77 -25.27
C LYS A 135 -13.95 -20.29 -25.18
N ASN A 136 -15.08 -20.98 -25.14
CA ASN A 136 -15.14 -22.43 -25.11
C ASN A 136 -15.96 -22.96 -26.29
N GLN A 137 -15.32 -23.71 -27.19
CA GLN A 137 -15.98 -24.33 -28.37
C GLN A 137 -16.80 -23.36 -29.26
N GLY A 138 -16.47 -22.07 -29.23
CA GLY A 138 -17.15 -21.03 -30.01
C GLY A 138 -18.21 -20.25 -29.24
N GLU A 139 -18.51 -20.63 -28.00
CA GLU A 139 -19.39 -19.89 -27.09
C GLU A 139 -18.56 -19.09 -26.08
N GLU A 140 -19.13 -17.96 -25.64
CA GLU A 140 -18.57 -17.13 -24.56
C GLU A 140 -19.20 -17.54 -23.24
N VAL A 141 -18.37 -17.88 -22.26
CA VAL A 141 -18.79 -18.33 -20.93
C VAL A 141 -18.15 -17.46 -19.88
N GLU A 142 -18.94 -17.02 -18.90
CA GLU A 142 -18.44 -16.30 -17.73
C GLU A 142 -18.04 -17.29 -16.64
N ILE A 143 -16.85 -17.12 -16.09
CA ILE A 143 -16.31 -17.93 -15.00
C ILE A 143 -15.95 -17.00 -13.84
N ASP A 144 -16.60 -17.21 -12.70
CA ASP A 144 -16.28 -16.52 -11.45
C ASP A 144 -15.14 -17.22 -10.71
N PHE A 145 -14.18 -16.44 -10.24
CA PHE A 145 -13.01 -16.92 -9.50
C PHE A 145 -12.51 -15.86 -8.51
N ASP A 146 -11.51 -16.23 -7.70
CA ASP A 146 -10.99 -15.35 -6.64
C ASP A 146 -9.59 -14.83 -6.96
N PHE A 147 -8.75 -15.68 -7.59
CA PHE A 147 -7.38 -15.36 -7.97
C PHE A 147 -7.06 -15.76 -9.40
N LEU A 148 -6.27 -14.94 -10.09
CA LEU A 148 -5.67 -15.29 -11.38
C LEU A 148 -4.16 -15.28 -11.28
N LEU A 149 -3.53 -16.36 -11.72
CA LEU A 149 -2.08 -16.48 -11.78
C LEU A 149 -1.65 -16.59 -13.23
N PHE A 150 -0.68 -15.77 -13.63
CA PHE A 150 -0.14 -15.76 -15.00
C PHE A 150 1.38 -15.70 -14.97
N LYS A 151 2.03 -16.03 -16.09
CA LYS A 151 3.48 -15.91 -16.24
C LYS A 151 3.82 -14.90 -17.32
N ALA A 152 4.54 -13.84 -16.97
CA ALA A 152 5.00 -12.86 -17.96
C ALA A 152 6.34 -12.24 -17.58
N GLU A 153 7.32 -12.34 -18.47
CA GLU A 153 8.64 -11.71 -18.30
C GLU A 153 8.58 -10.21 -18.63
N ASP A 154 7.85 -9.83 -19.68
CA ASP A 154 7.66 -8.44 -20.11
C ASP A 154 6.24 -7.94 -19.81
N LEU A 155 6.11 -7.17 -18.72
CA LEU A 155 4.84 -6.57 -18.30
C LEU A 155 4.25 -5.57 -19.31
N SER A 156 5.05 -5.05 -20.25
CA SER A 156 4.55 -4.10 -21.26
C SER A 156 3.67 -4.75 -22.33
N VAL A 157 3.82 -6.07 -22.52
CA VAL A 157 3.07 -6.87 -23.49
C VAL A 157 1.89 -7.59 -22.82
N VAL A 158 1.81 -7.57 -21.49
CA VAL A 158 0.71 -8.19 -20.75
C VAL A 158 -0.57 -7.39 -20.93
N ARG A 159 -1.67 -8.13 -21.09
CA ARG A 159 -3.01 -7.58 -21.12
C ARG A 159 -3.31 -6.78 -19.84
N LYS A 160 -3.85 -5.58 -20.01
CA LYS A 160 -4.06 -4.64 -18.90
C LYS A 160 -5.01 -5.17 -17.83
N ASP A 161 -5.96 -6.00 -18.21
CA ASP A 161 -6.92 -6.64 -17.30
C ASP A 161 -6.34 -7.79 -16.46
N PHE A 162 -5.05 -8.12 -16.61
CA PHE A 162 -4.32 -8.98 -15.65
C PHE A 162 -3.47 -8.14 -14.68
N THR A 163 -3.12 -6.91 -15.07
CA THR A 163 -2.21 -6.08 -14.29
C THR A 163 -2.92 -5.02 -13.47
N ARG A 164 -4.21 -4.77 -13.73
CA ARG A 164 -4.97 -3.68 -13.12
C ARG A 164 -5.95 -4.13 -12.03
N GLN A 165 -6.24 -5.43 -11.93
CA GLN A 165 -7.22 -6.02 -11.03
C GLN A 165 -6.51 -6.58 -9.81
N SER A 166 -7.06 -6.33 -8.62
CA SER A 166 -6.67 -7.06 -7.42
C SER A 166 -6.94 -8.55 -7.59
N GLY A 167 -6.09 -9.39 -6.98
CA GLY A 167 -6.21 -10.85 -7.09
C GLY A 167 -5.55 -11.46 -8.34
N CYS A 168 -4.99 -10.65 -9.24
CA CYS A 168 -4.19 -11.12 -10.37
C CYS A 168 -2.69 -10.99 -10.04
N TYR A 169 -1.93 -12.09 -10.15
CA TYR A 169 -0.52 -12.12 -9.76
C TYR A 169 0.36 -12.79 -10.82
N ASN A 170 1.54 -12.22 -11.03
CA ASN A 170 2.57 -12.80 -11.88
C ASN A 170 3.36 -13.86 -11.09
N LEU A 171 3.35 -15.09 -11.57
CA LEU A 171 4.07 -16.23 -10.99
C LEU A 171 5.58 -15.97 -10.86
N LEU A 172 6.15 -15.16 -11.74
CA LEU A 172 7.57 -14.81 -11.69
C LEU A 172 7.95 -13.93 -10.50
N ASN A 173 6.98 -13.38 -9.78
CA ASN A 173 7.24 -12.62 -8.56
C ASN A 173 7.49 -13.51 -7.33
N PHE A 174 7.30 -14.83 -7.46
CA PHE A 174 7.49 -15.79 -6.38
C PHE A 174 8.73 -16.65 -6.65
N GLU A 175 9.56 -16.83 -5.62
CA GLU A 175 10.80 -17.60 -5.72
C GLU A 175 10.54 -19.09 -6.01
N ASN A 176 9.48 -19.63 -5.42
CA ASN A 176 9.08 -21.03 -5.55
C ASN A 176 7.58 -21.22 -5.18
N LEU A 177 7.08 -22.44 -5.37
CA LEU A 177 5.67 -22.79 -5.15
C LEU A 177 5.25 -22.73 -3.67
N GLU A 178 6.15 -22.95 -2.72
CA GLU A 178 5.84 -22.83 -1.29
C GLU A 178 5.61 -21.38 -0.89
N VAL A 179 6.46 -20.45 -1.36
CA VAL A 179 6.28 -19.01 -1.14
C VAL A 179 4.97 -18.51 -1.77
N LEU A 180 4.63 -19.01 -2.97
CA LEU A 180 3.33 -18.74 -3.60
C LEU A 180 2.17 -19.25 -2.74
N LEU A 181 2.28 -20.46 -2.22
CA LEU A 181 1.25 -21.08 -1.37
C LEU A 181 1.02 -20.28 -0.09
N GLU A 182 2.09 -19.96 0.63
CA GLU A 182 2.04 -19.13 1.84
C GLU A 182 1.39 -17.78 1.54
N PHE A 183 1.76 -17.16 0.41
CA PHE A 183 1.15 -15.91 -0.03
C PHE A 183 -0.36 -16.07 -0.25
N LEU A 184 -0.81 -17.05 -1.03
CA LEU A 184 -2.24 -17.25 -1.30
C LEU A 184 -3.03 -17.59 -0.03
N GLN A 185 -2.46 -18.42 0.85
CA GLN A 185 -3.04 -18.76 2.15
C GLN A 185 -3.10 -17.54 3.08
N SER A 186 -2.15 -16.61 2.99
CA SER A 186 -2.23 -15.34 3.74
C SER A 186 -3.38 -14.42 3.28
N LYS A 187 -3.90 -14.66 2.07
CA LYS A 187 -4.97 -13.88 1.44
C LYS A 187 -6.35 -14.52 1.56
N SER A 188 -6.44 -15.79 1.97
CA SER A 188 -7.67 -16.59 2.04
C SER A 188 -7.85 -17.22 3.42
N PRO A 189 -9.08 -17.33 3.97
CA PRO A 189 -10.38 -17.01 3.36
C PRO A 189 -10.76 -15.53 3.46
N LYS A 190 -9.90 -14.69 4.05
CA LYS A 190 -10.19 -13.29 4.32
C LYS A 190 -9.11 -12.40 3.71
N TYR A 191 -9.48 -11.64 2.69
CA TYR A 191 -8.59 -10.70 2.03
C TYR A 191 -8.67 -9.34 2.73
N HIS A 192 -7.56 -8.90 3.31
CA HIS A 192 -7.45 -7.62 4.01
C HIS A 192 -6.94 -6.53 3.08
N TYR A 193 -7.55 -5.35 3.16
CA TYR A 193 -7.17 -4.15 2.41
C TYR A 193 -7.52 -2.90 3.22
N LYS A 194 -6.99 -1.75 2.82
CA LYS A 194 -7.23 -0.48 3.50
C LYS A 194 -7.90 0.52 2.58
N THR A 195 -8.63 1.46 3.19
CA THR A 195 -9.07 2.66 2.49
C THR A 195 -7.89 3.62 2.34
N TYR A 196 -7.47 3.91 1.10
CA TYR A 196 -6.32 4.80 0.84
C TYR A 196 -6.73 6.20 0.39
N ILE A 197 -7.94 6.34 -0.14
CA ILE A 197 -8.40 7.57 -0.77
C ILE A 197 -9.73 7.97 -0.14
N SER A 198 -9.82 9.22 0.31
CA SER A 198 -11.09 9.87 0.60
C SER A 198 -11.49 10.77 -0.57
N TYR A 199 -12.80 10.92 -0.79
CA TYR A 199 -13.35 11.65 -1.93
C TYR A 199 -14.44 12.64 -1.50
N ASN A 200 -14.25 13.91 -1.83
CA ASN A 200 -15.23 14.97 -1.64
C ASN A 200 -15.86 15.36 -2.99
N ALA A 201 -17.05 14.82 -3.23
CA ALA A 201 -17.82 15.07 -4.44
C ALA A 201 -18.17 16.55 -4.66
N SER A 202 -18.36 17.34 -3.59
CA SER A 202 -18.82 18.74 -3.69
C SER A 202 -17.82 19.68 -4.39
N VAL A 203 -16.53 19.37 -4.31
CA VAL A 203 -15.45 20.17 -4.93
C VAL A 203 -14.91 19.52 -6.21
N CYS A 204 -15.34 18.31 -6.52
CA CYS A 204 -14.92 17.58 -7.71
C CYS A 204 -15.31 18.34 -9.00
N GLN A 205 -14.39 18.32 -9.97
CA GLN A 205 -14.58 18.94 -11.28
C GLN A 205 -15.14 17.96 -12.33
N TYR A 206 -15.45 16.73 -11.93
CA TYR A 206 -16.17 15.74 -12.74
C TYR A 206 -17.62 15.57 -12.25
N HIS A 207 -17.80 15.45 -10.93
CA HIS A 207 -19.06 15.06 -10.31
C HIS A 207 -20.24 15.95 -10.72
N GLU A 208 -21.27 15.34 -11.30
CA GLU A 208 -22.52 15.99 -11.72
C GLU A 208 -22.31 17.24 -12.60
N ARG A 209 -21.16 17.35 -13.29
CA ARG A 209 -20.89 18.48 -14.17
C ARG A 209 -21.60 18.30 -15.51
N ARG A 210 -22.10 19.42 -16.06
CA ARG A 210 -22.83 19.45 -17.35
C ARG A 210 -22.00 18.99 -18.55
N SER A 211 -20.67 19.04 -18.43
CA SER A 211 -19.72 18.58 -19.44
C SER A 211 -18.51 17.96 -18.74
N GLU A 212 -17.85 17.01 -19.42
CA GLU A 212 -16.62 16.39 -18.90
C GLU A 212 -15.49 17.42 -18.90
N HIS A 213 -15.09 17.87 -17.71
CA HIS A 213 -14.03 18.86 -17.54
C HIS A 213 -12.71 18.27 -17.01
N CYS A 214 -12.76 17.19 -16.24
CA CYS A 214 -11.58 16.61 -15.62
C CYS A 214 -11.82 15.15 -15.26
N ALA A 215 -10.95 14.24 -15.71
CA ALA A 215 -10.93 12.84 -15.25
C ALA A 215 -9.51 12.32 -14.97
N LYS A 216 -8.56 13.23 -14.74
CA LYS A 216 -7.13 12.92 -14.58
C LYS A 216 -6.86 11.85 -13.52
N CYS A 217 -7.65 11.81 -12.45
CA CYS A 217 -7.51 10.81 -11.40
C CYS A 217 -7.81 9.38 -11.90
N ALA A 218 -8.80 9.21 -12.78
CA ALA A 218 -9.11 7.93 -13.41
C ALA A 218 -8.06 7.58 -14.47
N GLU A 219 -7.59 8.56 -15.24
CA GLU A 219 -6.58 8.38 -16.29
C GLU A 219 -5.20 7.96 -15.73
N ILE A 220 -4.79 8.53 -14.59
CA ILE A 220 -3.49 8.23 -13.96
C ILE A 220 -3.53 6.96 -13.11
N CYS A 221 -4.72 6.43 -12.81
CA CYS A 221 -4.85 5.26 -11.95
C CYS A 221 -4.18 4.04 -12.63
N PRO A 222 -3.16 3.44 -12.00
CA PRO A 222 -2.48 2.29 -12.60
C PRO A 222 -3.33 1.02 -12.54
N THR A 223 -4.42 1.02 -11.76
CA THR A 223 -5.35 -0.10 -11.57
C THR A 223 -6.75 0.27 -12.07
N VAL A 224 -7.75 -0.53 -11.74
CA VAL A 224 -9.17 -0.19 -11.94
C VAL A 224 -9.81 0.46 -10.69
N ALA A 225 -9.00 0.99 -9.77
CA ALA A 225 -9.49 1.57 -8.52
C ALA A 225 -10.35 2.83 -8.69
N ILE A 226 -10.27 3.51 -9.84
CA ILE A 226 -11.08 4.68 -10.15
C ILE A 226 -11.66 4.50 -11.55
N LEU A 227 -12.99 4.39 -11.62
CA LEU A 227 -13.73 4.29 -12.87
C LEU A 227 -14.63 5.52 -13.04
N LYS A 228 -14.91 5.84 -14.30
CA LYS A 228 -15.81 6.93 -14.66
C LYS A 228 -17.16 6.33 -15.04
N ASP A 229 -18.20 6.79 -14.37
CA ASP A 229 -19.55 6.73 -14.90
C ASP A 229 -19.79 8.00 -15.71
N ASP A 230 -19.74 7.87 -17.03
CA ASP A 230 -19.96 8.97 -17.96
C ASP A 230 -21.44 9.32 -18.12
N GLU A 231 -22.36 8.42 -17.81
CA GLU A 231 -23.80 8.65 -17.91
C GLU A 231 -24.28 9.54 -16.76
N ASN A 232 -23.94 9.17 -15.52
CA ASN A 232 -24.33 9.92 -14.33
C ASN A 232 -23.29 10.98 -13.91
N LYS A 233 -22.14 11.04 -14.60
CA LYS A 233 -21.01 11.92 -14.24
C LYS A 233 -20.53 11.68 -12.82
N HIS A 234 -20.39 10.40 -12.44
CA HIS A 234 -19.85 9.97 -11.16
C HIS A 234 -18.47 9.31 -11.31
N LEU A 235 -17.67 9.38 -10.24
CA LEU A 235 -16.46 8.58 -10.11
C LEU A 235 -16.74 7.45 -9.14
N GLU A 236 -16.44 6.23 -9.55
CA GLU A 236 -16.54 5.04 -8.73
C GLU A 236 -15.17 4.66 -8.20
N PHE A 237 -15.11 4.27 -6.92
CA PHE A 237 -13.86 3.98 -6.23
C PHE A 237 -13.87 2.56 -5.68
N SER A 238 -12.93 1.74 -6.13
CA SER A 238 -12.64 0.43 -5.57
C SER A 238 -11.43 0.53 -4.63
N GLN A 239 -11.68 0.45 -3.32
CA GLN A 239 -10.61 0.50 -2.32
C GLN A 239 -9.75 -0.77 -2.34
N VAL A 240 -10.32 -1.92 -2.72
CA VAL A 240 -9.59 -3.20 -2.81
C VAL A 240 -8.62 -3.24 -3.99
N ASP A 241 -8.91 -2.51 -5.08
CA ASP A 241 -8.00 -2.34 -6.22
C ASP A 241 -7.02 -1.17 -6.04
N CYS A 242 -7.14 -0.41 -4.95
CA CYS A 242 -6.30 0.75 -4.70
C CYS A 242 -4.93 0.34 -4.13
N LEU A 243 -3.86 0.73 -4.83
CA LEU A 243 -2.49 0.45 -4.40
C LEU A 243 -1.92 1.46 -3.39
N GLY A 244 -2.70 2.48 -2.99
CA GLY A 244 -2.20 3.56 -2.13
C GLY A 244 -1.09 4.42 -2.76
N CYS A 245 -0.93 4.40 -4.10
CA CYS A 245 0.21 5.09 -4.72
C CYS A 245 0.15 6.63 -4.66
N GLY A 246 -1.05 7.21 -4.53
CA GLY A 246 -1.26 8.66 -4.43
C GLY A 246 -1.33 9.42 -5.76
N GLY A 247 -1.18 8.76 -6.91
CA GLY A 247 -1.14 9.44 -8.22
C GLY A 247 -2.41 10.24 -8.54
N CYS A 248 -3.58 9.77 -8.09
CA CYS A 248 -4.84 10.48 -8.29
C CYS A 248 -4.94 11.78 -7.46
N ILE A 249 -4.26 11.85 -6.31
CA ILE A 249 -4.23 13.01 -5.41
C ILE A 249 -3.32 14.09 -6.01
N SER A 250 -2.14 13.73 -6.51
CA SER A 250 -1.21 14.70 -7.11
C SER A 250 -1.75 15.40 -8.35
N VAL A 251 -2.66 14.76 -9.09
CA VAL A 251 -3.24 15.34 -10.32
C VAL A 251 -4.59 16.04 -10.09
N CYS A 252 -5.18 15.97 -8.89
CA CYS A 252 -6.48 16.55 -8.62
C CYS A 252 -6.40 18.07 -8.39
N PRO A 253 -6.89 18.91 -9.32
CA PRO A 253 -6.73 20.37 -9.20
C PRO A 253 -7.60 21.00 -8.11
N SER A 254 -8.67 20.32 -7.71
CA SER A 254 -9.64 20.83 -6.73
C SER A 254 -9.34 20.38 -5.29
N GLY A 255 -8.40 19.45 -5.11
CA GLY A 255 -8.21 18.77 -3.82
C GLY A 255 -9.42 17.92 -3.41
N SER A 256 -10.21 17.42 -4.37
CA SER A 256 -11.36 16.53 -4.09
C SER A 256 -10.95 15.14 -3.61
N LEU A 257 -9.69 14.78 -3.75
CA LEU A 257 -9.13 13.51 -3.30
C LEU A 257 -8.07 13.80 -2.24
N ASP A 258 -8.10 13.06 -1.14
CA ASP A 258 -7.10 13.14 -0.07
C ASP A 258 -6.56 11.75 0.27
N TYR A 259 -5.39 11.70 0.91
CA TYR A 259 -4.74 10.44 1.27
C TYR A 259 -5.26 9.99 2.64
N ALA A 260 -6.12 8.97 2.70
CA ALA A 260 -6.80 8.61 3.93
C ALA A 260 -5.86 8.28 5.10
N PRO A 261 -4.72 7.58 4.91
CA PRO A 261 -3.76 7.36 6.01
C PRO A 261 -3.02 8.60 6.52
N MET A 262 -3.01 9.68 5.74
CA MET A 262 -2.41 10.96 6.14
C MET A 262 -3.15 12.10 5.44
N PRO A 263 -4.37 12.43 5.88
CA PRO A 263 -5.15 13.52 5.29
C PRO A 263 -4.39 14.84 5.46
N ARG A 264 -4.77 15.88 4.71
CA ARG A 264 -4.10 17.19 4.79
C ARG A 264 -3.98 17.76 6.21
N GLU A 265 -5.00 17.60 7.05
CA GLU A 265 -4.95 18.03 8.46
C GLU A 265 -3.87 17.28 9.26
N SER A 266 -3.78 15.96 9.08
CA SER A 266 -2.72 15.12 9.64
C SER A 266 -1.35 15.56 9.15
N PHE A 267 -1.21 15.84 7.84
CA PHE A 267 0.03 16.34 7.26
C PHE A 267 0.46 17.70 7.85
N PHE A 268 -0.46 18.66 7.99
CA PHE A 268 -0.13 19.96 8.57
C PHE A 268 0.28 19.86 10.04
N THR A 269 -0.42 19.03 10.81
CA THR A 269 -0.05 18.74 12.22
C THR A 269 1.33 18.10 12.29
N LEU A 270 1.59 17.14 11.39
CA LEU A 270 2.88 16.48 11.27
C LEU A 270 4.01 17.48 10.96
N CYS A 271 3.78 18.47 10.08
CA CYS A 271 4.79 19.47 9.73
C CYS A 271 5.27 20.32 10.93
N GLU A 272 4.45 20.53 11.95
CA GLU A 272 4.85 21.27 13.15
C GLU A 272 6.01 20.60 13.91
N PHE A 273 6.11 19.26 13.86
CA PHE A 273 7.22 18.51 14.45
C PHE A 273 8.56 18.75 13.74
N TYR A 274 8.53 19.24 12.50
CA TYR A 274 9.72 19.47 11.67
C TYR A 274 10.08 20.94 11.55
N LYS A 275 9.51 21.80 12.40
CA LYS A 275 9.82 23.23 12.40
C LYS A 275 11.31 23.46 12.64
N ASP A 276 11.91 24.35 11.85
CA ASP A 276 13.34 24.67 11.85
C ASP A 276 14.27 23.49 11.50
N LYS A 277 13.72 22.37 11.02
CA LYS A 277 14.48 21.21 10.52
C LYS A 277 14.44 21.15 9.00
N LYS A 278 15.45 20.51 8.41
CA LYS A 278 15.49 20.12 7.00
C LYS A 278 14.83 18.76 6.87
N ILE A 279 13.84 18.66 6.00
CA ILE A 279 13.08 17.43 5.81
C ILE A 279 13.73 16.56 4.72
N LEU A 280 14.05 15.32 5.07
CA LEU A 280 14.38 14.26 4.10
C LEU A 280 13.14 13.41 3.86
N ILE A 281 12.50 13.58 2.71
CA ILE A 281 11.31 12.80 2.33
C ILE A 281 11.71 11.38 1.95
N ILE A 282 11.09 10.38 2.58
CA ILE A 282 11.38 8.97 2.37
C ILE A 282 10.07 8.21 2.09
N PRO A 283 9.87 7.68 0.89
CA PRO A 283 8.72 6.81 0.61
C PRO A 283 8.81 5.51 1.43
N LYS A 284 7.69 5.06 2.02
CA LYS A 284 7.62 3.84 2.83
C LYS A 284 8.10 2.58 2.11
N LYS A 285 7.89 2.52 0.79
CA LYS A 285 8.36 1.41 -0.05
C LYS A 285 9.89 1.35 -0.21
N MET A 286 10.60 2.42 0.15
CA MET A 286 12.07 2.48 0.08
C MET A 286 12.67 1.75 1.28
N SER A 287 13.55 0.78 1.02
CA SER A 287 14.30 0.13 2.10
C SER A 287 15.39 1.06 2.64
N LEU A 288 15.37 1.28 3.96
CA LEU A 288 16.36 2.10 4.66
C LEU A 288 17.62 1.33 5.07
N GLU A 289 17.55 0.00 5.12
CA GLU A 289 18.66 -0.85 5.62
C GLU A 289 19.95 -0.67 4.81
N ASN A 290 19.80 -0.43 3.50
CA ASN A 290 20.90 -0.30 2.55
C ASN A 290 21.27 1.15 2.23
N LEU A 291 20.61 2.13 2.85
CA LEU A 291 20.85 3.54 2.56
C LEU A 291 22.04 4.04 3.40
N ASN A 292 23.21 4.16 2.76
CA ASN A 292 24.41 4.72 3.38
C ASN A 292 24.51 6.22 3.04
N LEU A 293 23.81 7.03 3.82
CA LEU A 293 23.73 8.48 3.62
C LEU A 293 24.03 9.17 4.94
N ALA A 294 25.10 9.98 5.01
CA ALA A 294 25.33 10.83 6.16
C ALA A 294 24.27 11.94 6.20
N LEU A 295 23.53 12.06 7.31
CA LEU A 295 22.53 13.11 7.51
C LEU A 295 23.22 14.32 8.16
N PRO A 296 23.31 15.47 7.46
CA PRO A 296 23.80 16.70 8.05
C PRO A 296 23.02 17.12 9.29
N LYS A 297 23.59 18.01 10.08
CA LYS A 297 22.88 18.62 11.22
C LYS A 297 21.52 19.19 10.82
N ASP A 298 20.55 18.96 11.71
CA ASP A 298 19.14 19.35 11.58
C ASP A 298 18.38 18.71 10.42
N VAL A 299 18.83 17.57 9.88
CA VAL A 299 18.11 16.81 8.85
C VAL A 299 17.34 15.66 9.48
N LEU A 300 16.00 15.66 9.36
CA LEU A 300 15.13 14.61 9.88
C LEU A 300 14.45 13.82 8.75
N PRO A 301 14.36 12.48 8.88
CA PRO A 301 13.59 11.68 7.95
C PRO A 301 12.08 11.93 8.14
N PHE A 302 11.36 12.01 7.03
CA PHE A 302 9.91 12.19 6.98
C PHE A 302 9.33 11.10 6.09
N MET A 303 8.68 10.11 6.72
CA MET A 303 8.12 8.97 6.02
C MET A 303 6.81 9.33 5.34
N ILE A 304 6.71 9.09 4.04
CA ILE A 304 5.46 9.20 3.28
C ILE A 304 4.97 7.82 2.86
N GLU A 305 3.69 7.52 3.08
CA GLU A 305 3.09 6.23 2.75
C GLU A 305 3.04 6.00 1.23
N GLY A 306 2.37 6.89 0.48
CA GLY A 306 2.36 6.85 -0.98
C GLY A 306 3.54 7.63 -1.58
N GLU A 307 4.07 7.17 -2.71
CA GLU A 307 5.18 7.86 -3.39
C GLU A 307 4.75 9.11 -4.18
N LYS A 308 3.46 9.24 -4.51
CA LYS A 308 2.94 10.29 -5.41
C LYS A 308 1.83 11.15 -4.80
N TRP A 309 1.52 11.01 -3.50
CA TRP A 309 0.35 11.72 -2.93
C TRP A 309 0.63 13.18 -2.57
N LEU A 310 1.90 13.56 -2.31
CA LEU A 310 2.26 14.95 -2.14
C LEU A 310 1.90 15.74 -3.40
N SER A 311 1.22 16.86 -3.21
CA SER A 311 0.61 17.66 -4.27
C SER A 311 0.73 19.13 -3.95
N SER A 312 0.40 20.01 -4.89
CA SER A 312 0.38 21.46 -4.64
C SER A 312 -0.49 21.83 -3.44
N MET A 313 -1.55 21.06 -3.14
CA MET A 313 -2.44 21.32 -1.99
C MET A 313 -1.74 21.18 -0.62
N HIS A 314 -0.58 20.53 -0.57
CA HIS A 314 0.23 20.38 0.64
C HIS A 314 1.25 21.50 0.81
N PHE A 315 1.52 22.27 -0.24
CA PHE A 315 2.55 23.31 -0.30
C PHE A 315 1.98 24.72 -0.52
N LEU A 316 0.66 24.85 -0.54
CA LEU A 316 -0.07 26.12 -0.61
C LEU A 316 -0.43 26.58 0.80
#